data_AF-A0A961EL69-F1
#
_entry.id   AF-A0A961EL69-F1
#
_cell.length_a   1.000
_cell.length_b   1.000
_cell.length_c   1.000
_cell.angle_alpha   90.00
_cell.angle_beta   90.00
_cell.angle_gamma   90.00
#
_symmetry.space_group_name_H-M   'P 1'
#
loop_
_entity.id
_entity.type
_entity.pdbx_description
1 polymer ?
#
loop_
_entity_poly.entity_id
_entity_poly.type
_entity_poly.pdbx_seq_one_letter_code
_entity_poly.pdbx_strand_id
1 'polypeptide(L)'
;MHWRVGTVAAVERSWGRAVQYAVDLDSPGQAPGPRVRALGYADLVGVLGAGDRVLLTTSALERGLGTGGLAFVVAAPDRLPPDPPAGPGHIVKARYTPQQQIVLAVDEQQSPHHGVLSSGSAAAGDLAGLPVLVADVHSALAPILVGVRSLAPQARVVHLYTDGGALPAAFSMTLARLAELGWLTATGTVGQAFGGDFEAVTLHSGLLAARYVFAADLVVVAQGPGNVGTGTPYGFTGLAAGEALNAVHVLGGRGFGALRISAADARERHHGISHHSRTAFGRVVLGEASLIVPHLPGEFGALVAQQAGDLAAGARGQVTLISEPVDGLLEALRACPIPLSSMGRGLDADKEYFLAQAAAGRAVARTLGSAEAR
;
A
#
# COMPACT_ATOMS: atom_id res chain seq x y z
N MET A 1 20.32 11.99 -11.71
CA MET A 1 19.48 12.60 -10.64
C MET A 1 19.67 14.11 -10.74
N HIS A 2 18.59 14.89 -10.77
CA HIS A 2 18.66 16.35 -10.78
C HIS A 2 18.64 16.85 -9.34
N TRP A 3 19.71 17.58 -8.99
CA TRP A 3 19.92 18.14 -7.65
C TRP A 3 19.67 19.64 -7.67
N ARG A 4 19.08 20.16 -6.61
CA ARG A 4 18.90 21.60 -6.37
C ARG A 4 19.22 21.94 -4.93
N VAL A 5 19.66 23.17 -4.71
CA VAL A 5 19.70 23.78 -3.39
C VAL A 5 18.54 24.75 -3.29
N GLY A 6 17.96 24.90 -2.11
CA GLY A 6 17.01 25.95 -1.83
C GLY A 6 16.92 26.26 -0.34
N THR A 7 16.08 27.22 -0.01
CA THR A 7 15.80 27.63 1.37
C THR A 7 14.32 27.41 1.68
N VAL A 8 14.02 26.76 2.80
CA VAL A 8 12.65 26.57 3.26
C VAL A 8 12.04 27.95 3.53
N ALA A 9 10.97 28.28 2.84
CA ALA A 9 10.23 29.52 3.04
C ALA A 9 9.15 29.36 4.11
N ALA A 10 8.46 28.21 4.12
CA ALA A 10 7.41 27.90 5.08
C ALA A 10 7.14 26.39 5.16
N VAL A 11 6.60 25.95 6.30
CA VAL A 11 5.94 24.66 6.44
C VAL A 11 4.51 24.81 5.92
N GLU A 12 4.11 24.01 4.93
CA GLU A 12 2.77 24.09 4.33
C GLU A 12 1.78 23.17 5.04
N ARG A 13 2.19 21.93 5.32
CA ARG A 13 1.39 20.92 6.04
C ARG A 13 2.25 19.75 6.48
N SER A 14 1.76 18.99 7.44
CA SER A 14 2.37 17.74 7.89
C SER A 14 1.33 16.65 8.08
N TRP A 15 1.75 15.41 7.98
CA TRP A 15 0.95 14.22 8.30
C TRP A 15 1.88 13.10 8.74
N GLY A 16 1.53 12.40 9.82
CA GLY A 16 2.41 11.38 10.39
C GLY A 16 3.86 11.88 10.54
N ARG A 17 4.79 11.21 9.85
CA ARG A 17 6.24 11.53 9.83
C ARG A 17 6.70 12.25 8.56
N ALA A 18 5.79 12.80 7.77
CA ALA A 18 6.10 13.56 6.56
C ALA A 18 5.68 15.02 6.70
N VAL A 19 6.51 15.92 6.16
CA VAL A 19 6.29 17.36 6.17
C VAL A 19 6.48 17.91 4.78
N GLN A 20 5.49 18.67 4.31
CA GLN A 20 5.53 19.40 3.06
C GLN A 20 5.95 20.85 3.33
N TYR A 21 6.92 21.32 2.55
CA TYR A 21 7.51 22.64 2.66
C TYR A 21 7.34 23.40 1.34
N ALA A 22 7.19 24.72 1.46
CA ALA A 22 7.48 25.64 0.36
C ALA A 22 8.97 25.95 0.39
N VAL A 23 9.68 25.72 -0.72
CA VAL A 23 11.13 25.94 -0.82
C VAL A 23 11.43 26.87 -1.98
N ASP A 24 12.16 27.95 -1.71
CA ASP A 24 12.69 28.86 -2.73
C ASP A 24 14.00 28.27 -3.26
N LEU A 25 14.04 27.89 -4.53
CA LEU A 25 15.24 27.31 -5.14
C LEU A 25 16.30 28.38 -5.38
N ASP A 26 17.56 28.03 -5.16
CA ASP A 26 18.69 28.85 -5.54
C ASP A 26 18.76 28.94 -7.07
N SER A 27 18.91 30.14 -7.62
CA SER A 27 19.07 30.37 -9.07
C SER A 27 20.18 31.39 -9.33
N PRO A 28 21.30 31.00 -9.97
CA PRO A 28 22.35 31.93 -10.32
C PRO A 28 21.81 33.04 -11.25
N GLY A 29 21.87 34.30 -10.80
CA GLY A 29 21.47 35.46 -11.60
C GLY A 29 19.98 35.81 -11.56
N GLN A 30 19.14 35.07 -10.83
CA GLN A 30 17.73 35.38 -10.60
C GLN A 30 17.39 35.19 -9.12
N ALA A 31 17.20 36.29 -8.40
CA ALA A 31 16.76 36.28 -7.01
C ALA A 31 15.40 37.00 -6.87
N PRO A 32 14.39 36.35 -6.26
CA PRO A 32 14.37 34.95 -5.81
C PRO A 32 14.22 33.97 -6.99
N GLY A 33 14.80 32.76 -6.85
CA GLY A 33 14.53 31.66 -7.78
C GLY A 33 13.11 31.10 -7.63
N PRO A 34 12.72 30.10 -8.44
CA PRO A 34 11.35 29.58 -8.42
C PRO A 34 11.04 28.86 -7.11
N ARG A 35 9.83 29.07 -6.61
CA ARG A 35 9.29 28.36 -5.44
C ARG A 35 8.71 27.01 -5.85
N VAL A 36 9.05 25.95 -5.10
CA VAL A 36 8.54 24.59 -5.31
C VAL A 36 7.98 24.00 -4.03
N ARG A 37 7.09 23.01 -4.17
CA ARG A 37 6.68 22.15 -3.05
C ARG A 37 7.71 21.05 -2.87
N ALA A 38 8.19 20.87 -1.65
CA ALA A 38 9.13 19.83 -1.30
C ALA A 38 8.59 18.95 -0.16
N LEU A 39 8.95 17.67 -0.16
CA LEU A 39 8.62 16.73 0.89
C LEU A 39 9.88 16.31 1.65
N GLY A 40 9.87 16.44 2.98
CA GLY A 40 10.86 15.84 3.85
C GLY A 40 10.22 14.83 4.78
N TYR A 41 10.93 13.74 5.07
CA TYR A 41 10.54 12.76 6.08
C TYR A 41 11.26 13.11 7.37
N ALA A 42 10.50 13.37 8.44
CA ALA A 42 11.05 13.84 9.71
C ALA A 42 12.10 12.88 10.28
N ASP A 43 11.91 11.58 10.09
CA ASP A 43 12.85 10.55 10.56
C ASP A 43 14.14 10.49 9.73
N LEU A 44 14.17 11.09 8.53
CA LEU A 44 15.35 11.13 7.65
C LEU A 44 16.11 12.45 7.71
N VAL A 45 15.38 13.58 7.78
CA VAL A 45 15.97 14.92 7.63
C VAL A 45 15.63 15.87 8.79
N GLY A 46 14.93 15.39 9.81
CA GLY A 46 14.43 16.21 10.91
C GLY A 46 13.23 17.08 10.52
N VAL A 47 12.77 17.89 11.47
CA VAL A 47 11.71 18.89 11.25
C VAL A 47 12.36 20.24 10.92
N LEU A 48 12.16 20.70 9.69
CA LEU A 48 12.76 21.91 9.15
C LEU A 48 11.85 23.12 9.38
N GLY A 49 12.45 24.31 9.46
CA GLY A 49 11.77 25.59 9.63
C GLY A 49 12.14 26.58 8.53
N ALA A 50 11.45 27.72 8.52
CA ALA A 50 11.78 28.80 7.59
C ALA A 50 13.23 29.26 7.79
N GLY A 51 13.95 29.45 6.69
CA GLY A 51 15.37 29.79 6.68
C GLY A 51 16.32 28.59 6.60
N ASP A 52 15.85 27.36 6.82
CA ASP A 52 16.69 26.17 6.70
C ASP A 52 17.09 25.94 5.24
N ARG A 53 18.40 25.85 4.97
CA ARG A 53 18.95 25.50 3.67
C ARG A 53 18.83 23.99 3.46
N VAL A 54 18.39 23.59 2.28
CA VAL A 54 18.11 22.19 1.94
C VAL A 54 18.70 21.78 0.59
N LEU A 55 19.13 20.53 0.53
CA LEU A 55 19.46 19.83 -0.70
C LEU A 55 18.26 19.01 -1.16
N LEU A 56 17.87 19.14 -2.43
CA LEU A 56 16.67 18.55 -3.00
C LEU A 56 16.99 17.67 -4.22
N THR A 57 16.16 16.65 -4.45
CA THR A 57 16.04 16.03 -5.77
C THR A 57 14.77 16.50 -6.48
N THR A 58 14.91 16.85 -7.76
CA THR A 58 13.83 17.39 -8.59
C THR A 58 13.52 16.54 -9.83
N SER A 59 14.17 15.38 -10.00
CA SER A 59 14.05 14.57 -11.22
C SER A 59 12.60 14.23 -11.60
N ALA A 60 11.78 13.84 -10.61
CA ALA A 60 10.38 13.51 -10.84
C ALA A 60 9.53 14.76 -11.15
N LEU A 61 9.83 15.86 -10.47
CA LEU A 61 9.18 17.16 -10.67
C LEU A 61 9.45 17.70 -12.08
N GLU A 62 10.72 17.73 -12.52
CA GLU A 62 11.12 18.22 -13.84
C GLU A 62 10.53 17.41 -14.99
N ARG A 63 10.28 16.11 -14.75
CA ARG A 63 9.67 15.21 -15.74
C ARG A 63 8.14 15.11 -15.62
N GLY A 64 7.52 15.88 -14.72
CA GLY A 64 6.08 15.83 -14.48
C GLY A 64 5.58 14.44 -14.08
N LEU A 65 6.41 13.63 -13.41
CA LEU A 65 6.02 12.30 -12.97
C LEU A 65 4.96 12.40 -11.85
N GLY A 66 4.19 11.33 -11.67
CA GLY A 66 3.08 11.23 -10.72
C GLY A 66 3.47 11.23 -9.23
N THR A 67 4.42 12.08 -8.81
CA THR A 67 4.83 12.27 -7.40
C THR A 67 4.01 13.34 -6.67
N GLY A 68 2.90 13.79 -7.27
CA GLY A 68 2.13 14.92 -6.76
C GLY A 68 2.81 16.27 -6.98
N GLY A 69 3.79 16.35 -7.89
CA GLY A 69 4.53 17.58 -8.16
C GLY A 69 5.34 18.05 -6.95
N LEU A 70 6.07 17.10 -6.34
CA LEU A 70 6.92 17.33 -5.19
C LEU A 70 8.40 17.15 -5.59
N ALA A 71 9.24 18.07 -5.12
CA ALA A 71 10.65 17.80 -4.90
C ALA A 71 10.82 16.99 -3.60
N PHE A 72 11.94 16.29 -3.43
CA PHE A 72 12.23 15.53 -2.21
C PHE A 72 13.47 16.08 -1.52
N VAL A 73 13.34 16.39 -0.23
CA VAL A 73 14.46 16.81 0.62
C VAL A 73 15.38 15.63 0.84
N VAL A 74 16.65 15.83 0.52
CA VAL A 74 17.71 14.83 0.73
C VAL A 74 18.37 15.02 2.08
N ALA A 75 18.73 16.26 2.39
CA ALA A 75 19.41 16.65 3.63
C ALA A 75 19.26 18.16 3.86
N ALA A 76 19.42 18.59 5.11
CA ALA A 76 19.63 19.97 5.50
C ALA A 76 21.07 20.11 6.03
N PRO A 77 22.05 20.53 5.19
CA PRO A 77 23.48 20.43 5.53
C PRO A 77 23.87 21.26 6.75
N ASP A 78 23.16 22.36 7.00
CA ASP A 78 23.44 23.28 8.12
C ASP A 78 22.61 22.95 9.37
N ARG A 79 21.76 21.91 9.28
CA ARG A 79 20.84 21.51 10.34
C ARG A 79 20.59 20.02 10.33
N LEU A 80 21.59 19.27 10.81
CA LEU A 80 21.50 17.82 10.92
C LEU A 80 20.47 17.41 11.99
N PRO A 81 19.66 16.35 11.75
CA PRO A 81 18.88 15.76 12.82
C PRO A 81 19.81 15.20 13.90
N PRO A 82 19.35 15.08 15.15
CA PRO A 82 20.12 14.39 16.19
C PRO A 82 20.36 12.94 15.79
N ASP A 83 21.50 12.39 16.24
CA ASP A 83 21.75 10.95 16.08
C ASP A 83 20.64 10.14 16.75
N PRO A 84 20.18 9.04 16.13
CA PRO A 84 19.20 8.18 16.76
C PRO A 84 19.77 7.63 18.08
N PRO A 85 18.93 7.45 19.12
CA PRO A 85 19.39 6.84 20.36
C PRO A 85 19.89 5.42 20.10
N ALA A 86 20.84 4.96 20.90
CA ALA A 86 21.25 3.56 20.87
C ALA A 86 20.03 2.66 21.14
N GLY A 87 19.78 1.71 20.24
CA GLY A 87 18.65 0.81 20.30
C GLY A 87 18.97 -0.54 19.67
N PRO A 88 18.16 -1.58 19.96
CA PRO A 88 18.27 -2.85 19.26
C PRO A 88 17.91 -2.68 17.79
N GLY A 89 18.35 -3.62 16.96
CA GLY A 89 18.08 -3.58 15.52
C GLY A 89 19.34 -3.38 14.69
N HIS A 90 19.54 -4.24 13.70
CA HIS A 90 20.64 -4.11 12.74
C HIS A 90 20.19 -4.34 11.30
N ILE A 91 18.90 -4.57 11.07
CA ILE A 91 18.39 -4.78 9.71
C ILE A 91 18.39 -3.46 8.96
N VAL A 92 18.95 -3.48 7.75
CA VAL A 92 19.03 -2.31 6.89
C VAL A 92 17.93 -2.34 5.82
N LYS A 93 17.16 -1.26 5.73
CA LYS A 93 16.16 -0.98 4.67
C LYS A 93 16.67 0.10 3.73
N ALA A 94 16.15 0.12 2.50
CA ALA A 94 16.71 0.91 1.40
C ALA A 94 18.24 0.70 1.26
N ARG A 95 18.68 -0.57 1.32
CA ARG A 95 20.09 -0.97 1.48
C ARG A 95 20.99 -0.33 0.43
N TYR A 96 22.14 0.15 0.89
CA TYR A 96 23.21 0.74 0.06
C TYR A 96 22.82 2.02 -0.69
N THR A 97 21.70 2.64 -0.32
CA THR A 97 21.41 4.04 -0.68
C THR A 97 22.01 4.97 0.38
N PRO A 98 22.36 6.23 0.03
CA PRO A 98 22.81 7.21 1.02
C PRO A 98 21.80 7.53 2.13
N GLN A 99 20.53 7.11 1.99
CA GLN A 99 19.45 7.32 2.95
C GLN A 99 18.96 6.01 3.58
N GLN A 100 19.76 4.94 3.53
CA GLN A 100 19.43 3.66 4.15
C GLN A 100 19.09 3.81 5.64
N GLN A 101 18.18 2.99 6.14
CA GLN A 101 17.70 3.03 7.52
C GLN A 101 18.07 1.76 8.25
N ILE A 102 18.60 1.88 9.47
CA ILE A 102 18.75 0.77 10.40
C ILE A 102 17.48 0.69 11.23
N VAL A 103 16.86 -0.49 11.23
CA VAL A 103 15.60 -0.75 11.93
C VAL A 103 15.69 -2.04 12.73
N LEU A 104 14.85 -2.13 13.76
CA LEU A 104 14.55 -3.40 14.41
C LEU A 104 13.45 -4.12 13.64
N ALA A 105 13.79 -5.17 12.90
CA ALA A 105 12.77 -5.99 12.25
C ALA A 105 12.08 -6.88 13.28
N VAL A 106 10.77 -7.12 13.11
CA VAL A 106 9.93 -7.93 14.00
C VAL A 106 10.47 -9.35 14.14
N ASP A 107 11.09 -9.87 13.07
CA ASP A 107 11.71 -11.19 12.97
C ASP A 107 13.19 -11.24 13.40
N GLU A 108 13.80 -10.11 13.77
CA GLU A 108 15.20 -10.03 14.23
C GLU A 108 15.39 -10.56 15.66
N GLN A 109 16.55 -11.12 16.01
CA GLN A 109 16.83 -11.73 17.32
C GLN A 109 16.63 -10.78 18.51
N GLN A 110 16.93 -9.50 18.33
CA GLN A 110 16.77 -8.49 19.39
C GLN A 110 15.32 -7.99 19.51
N SER A 111 14.42 -8.42 18.62
CA SER A 111 13.00 -8.06 18.69
C SER A 111 12.36 -8.72 19.90
N PRO A 112 11.52 -8.00 20.67
CA PRO A 112 10.71 -8.63 21.72
C PRO A 112 9.75 -9.69 21.17
N HIS A 113 9.50 -9.69 19.85
CA HIS A 113 8.63 -10.64 19.17
C HIS A 113 9.37 -11.84 18.56
N HIS A 114 10.70 -11.89 18.64
CA HIS A 114 11.49 -12.95 18.02
C HIS A 114 11.08 -14.34 18.54
N GLY A 115 10.85 -14.48 19.84
CA GLY A 115 10.42 -15.75 20.44
C GLY A 115 9.07 -16.24 19.89
N VAL A 116 8.15 -15.32 19.59
CA VAL A 116 6.85 -15.65 18.98
C VAL A 116 7.03 -16.18 17.56
N LEU A 117 7.95 -15.58 16.77
CA LEU A 117 8.16 -15.95 15.37
C LEU A 117 9.09 -17.14 15.16
N SER A 118 9.98 -17.42 16.13
CA SER A 118 10.96 -18.52 16.08
C SER A 118 10.48 -19.81 16.77
N SER A 119 9.23 -19.85 17.24
CA SER A 119 8.64 -21.03 17.87
C SER A 119 7.21 -21.32 17.40
N GLY A 120 6.72 -22.54 17.70
CA GLY A 120 5.33 -22.95 17.46
C GLY A 120 4.88 -22.86 16.00
N SER A 121 3.60 -22.56 15.80
CA SER A 121 2.98 -22.45 14.47
C SER A 121 3.60 -21.36 13.59
N ALA A 122 4.09 -20.27 14.20
CA ALA A 122 4.74 -19.21 13.45
C ALA A 122 6.03 -19.71 12.78
N ALA A 123 6.89 -20.43 13.52
CA ALA A 123 8.11 -21.02 12.97
C ALA A 123 7.84 -22.15 11.97
N ALA A 124 6.71 -22.84 12.12
CA ALA A 124 6.24 -23.82 11.13
C ALA A 124 5.69 -23.17 9.85
N GLY A 125 5.56 -21.84 9.83
CA GLY A 125 5.03 -21.10 8.68
C GLY A 125 3.53 -21.28 8.48
N ASP A 126 2.75 -21.43 9.55
CA ASP A 126 1.30 -21.61 9.46
C ASP A 126 0.57 -20.32 9.84
N LEU A 127 -0.35 -19.84 9.01
CA LEU A 127 -1.22 -18.69 9.29
C LEU A 127 -2.53 -19.10 9.97
N ALA A 128 -2.75 -20.40 10.17
CA ALA A 128 -3.98 -20.98 10.71
C ALA A 128 -5.23 -20.47 9.97
N GLY A 129 -5.15 -20.41 8.63
CA GLY A 129 -6.24 -19.97 7.78
C GLY A 129 -6.58 -18.47 7.86
N LEU A 130 -5.67 -17.61 8.35
CA LEU A 130 -5.88 -16.16 8.38
C LEU A 130 -6.29 -15.62 6.99
N PRO A 131 -7.38 -14.85 6.88
CA PRO A 131 -7.76 -14.24 5.62
C PRO A 131 -6.84 -13.06 5.28
N VAL A 132 -6.32 -13.08 4.05
CA VAL A 132 -5.41 -12.07 3.51
C VAL A 132 -5.96 -11.53 2.20
N LEU A 133 -6.34 -10.26 2.18
CA LEU A 133 -6.84 -9.56 1.00
C LEU A 133 -5.71 -8.79 0.33
N VAL A 134 -5.44 -9.11 -0.94
CA VAL A 134 -4.34 -8.53 -1.72
C VAL A 134 -4.91 -7.61 -2.81
N ALA A 135 -4.40 -6.38 -2.87
CA ALA A 135 -4.73 -5.40 -3.90
C ALA A 135 -3.48 -4.97 -4.68
N ASP A 136 -3.66 -4.65 -5.97
CA ASP A 136 -2.55 -4.29 -6.86
C ASP A 136 -2.03 -2.87 -6.64
N VAL A 137 -2.78 -1.97 -6.00
CA VAL A 137 -2.40 -0.57 -5.78
C VAL A 137 -2.80 -0.06 -4.40
N HIS A 138 -2.01 0.87 -3.87
CA HIS A 138 -2.22 1.50 -2.56
C HIS A 138 -3.60 2.15 -2.39
N SER A 139 -4.13 2.77 -3.44
CA SER A 139 -5.43 3.47 -3.40
C SER A 139 -6.62 2.56 -3.11
N ALA A 140 -6.45 1.23 -3.20
CA ALA A 140 -7.47 0.26 -2.82
C ALA A 140 -7.66 0.11 -1.30
N LEU A 141 -6.67 0.50 -0.48
CA LEU A 141 -6.70 0.26 0.96
C LEU A 141 -7.92 0.89 1.65
N ALA A 142 -8.15 2.19 1.43
CA ALA A 142 -9.27 2.90 2.05
C ALA A 142 -10.65 2.33 1.67
N PRO A 143 -10.99 2.11 0.37
CA PRO A 143 -12.28 1.52 0.01
C PRO A 143 -12.42 0.07 0.49
N ILE A 144 -11.34 -0.74 0.51
CA ILE A 144 -11.34 -2.07 1.14
C ILE A 144 -11.76 -1.96 2.61
N LEU A 145 -11.15 -1.05 3.37
CA LEU A 145 -11.47 -0.87 4.78
C LEU A 145 -12.90 -0.37 4.99
N VAL A 146 -13.44 0.48 4.11
CA VAL A 146 -14.88 0.84 4.12
C VAL A 146 -15.75 -0.42 4.02
N GLY A 147 -15.42 -1.31 3.08
CA GLY A 147 -16.08 -2.60 2.92
C GLY A 147 -16.02 -3.47 4.18
N VAL A 148 -14.83 -3.61 4.76
CA VAL A 148 -14.63 -4.37 6.01
C VAL A 148 -15.45 -3.77 7.15
N ARG A 149 -15.35 -2.45 7.37
CA ARG A 149 -16.01 -1.75 8.47
C ARG A 149 -17.54 -1.74 8.35
N SER A 150 -18.08 -1.91 7.15
CA SER A 150 -19.53 -2.01 6.93
C SER A 150 -20.17 -3.26 7.54
N LEU A 151 -19.39 -4.34 7.75
CA LEU A 151 -19.87 -5.60 8.36
C LEU A 151 -19.15 -5.97 9.65
N ALA A 152 -17.85 -5.71 9.73
CA ALA A 152 -16.99 -6.03 10.86
C ALA A 152 -16.30 -4.74 11.36
N PRO A 153 -17.06 -3.82 11.99
CA PRO A 153 -16.53 -2.53 12.44
C PRO A 153 -15.38 -2.67 13.44
N GLN A 154 -15.35 -3.78 14.20
CA GLN A 154 -14.34 -4.06 15.22
C GLN A 154 -13.20 -4.99 14.77
N ALA A 155 -13.20 -5.46 13.52
CA ALA A 155 -12.16 -6.37 13.04
C ALA A 155 -10.77 -5.71 13.13
N ARG A 156 -9.79 -6.44 13.67
CA ARG A 156 -8.40 -6.01 13.73
C ARG A 156 -7.76 -6.23 12.38
N VAL A 157 -7.48 -5.13 11.69
CA VAL A 157 -6.92 -5.17 10.33
C VAL A 157 -5.47 -4.73 10.39
N VAL A 158 -4.56 -5.59 9.94
CA VAL A 158 -3.15 -5.24 9.72
C VAL A 158 -2.95 -4.98 8.24
N HIS A 159 -2.30 -3.87 7.90
CA HIS A 159 -1.89 -3.59 6.53
C HIS A 159 -0.41 -3.95 6.34
N LEU A 160 -0.08 -4.74 5.32
CA LEU A 160 1.29 -4.97 4.91
C LEU A 160 1.59 -4.19 3.63
N TYR A 161 2.52 -3.25 3.76
CA TYR A 161 2.98 -2.34 2.73
C TYR A 161 4.22 -2.92 2.05
N THR A 162 4.09 -3.29 0.77
CA THR A 162 5.20 -3.86 -0.01
C THR A 162 6.00 -2.79 -0.75
N ASP A 163 7.23 -3.12 -1.12
CA ASP A 163 8.21 -2.20 -1.71
C ASP A 163 8.05 -1.94 -3.21
N GLY A 164 6.96 -2.41 -3.83
CA GLY A 164 6.68 -2.19 -5.25
C GLY A 164 6.64 -0.72 -5.68
N GLY A 165 6.27 0.20 -4.77
CA GLY A 165 6.31 1.65 -5.00
C GLY A 165 7.60 2.36 -4.56
N ALA A 166 8.47 1.67 -3.81
CA ALA A 166 9.76 2.17 -3.30
C ALA A 166 9.73 3.51 -2.54
N LEU A 167 8.59 3.90 -1.96
CA LEU A 167 8.44 5.09 -1.11
C LEU A 167 8.27 4.71 0.37
N PRO A 168 8.79 5.51 1.32
CA PRO A 168 8.54 5.31 2.75
C PRO A 168 7.04 5.36 3.05
N ALA A 169 6.56 4.55 4.00
CA ALA A 169 5.14 4.51 4.35
C ALA A 169 4.60 5.88 4.78
N ALA A 170 5.44 6.71 5.40
CA ALA A 170 5.14 8.09 5.78
C ALA A 170 4.69 9.00 4.62
N PHE A 171 5.02 8.65 3.36
CA PHE A 171 4.53 9.38 2.18
C PHE A 171 2.99 9.39 2.11
N SER A 172 2.35 8.33 2.59
CA SER A 172 0.91 8.14 2.46
C SER A 172 0.11 8.92 3.51
N MET A 173 -0.53 10.01 3.08
CA MET A 173 -1.57 10.70 3.87
C MET A 173 -2.72 9.77 4.26
N THR A 174 -3.08 8.83 3.38
CA THR A 174 -4.13 7.82 3.65
C THR A 174 -3.76 6.94 4.84
N LEU A 175 -2.50 6.53 4.97
CA LEU A 175 -2.06 5.70 6.11
C LEU A 175 -2.09 6.50 7.41
N ALA A 176 -1.57 7.73 7.39
CA ALA A 176 -1.63 8.61 8.55
C ALA A 176 -3.09 8.79 9.03
N ARG A 177 -4.02 9.04 8.10
CA ARG A 177 -5.43 9.22 8.45
C ARG A 177 -6.11 7.94 8.92
N LEU A 178 -5.81 6.79 8.32
CA LEU A 178 -6.34 5.49 8.76
C LEU A 178 -5.87 5.12 10.17
N ALA A 179 -4.61 5.43 10.51
CA ALA A 179 -4.07 5.25 11.84
C ALA A 179 -4.76 6.15 12.86
N GLU A 180 -4.94 7.44 12.56
CA GLU A 180 -5.67 8.39 13.43
C GLU A 180 -7.12 7.95 13.70
N LEU A 181 -7.78 7.34 12.71
CA LEU A 181 -9.14 6.83 12.84
C LEU A 181 -9.21 5.47 13.56
N GLY A 182 -8.08 4.84 13.87
CA GLY A 182 -8.03 3.49 14.45
C GLY A 182 -8.55 2.39 13.50
N TRP A 183 -8.54 2.64 12.18
CA TRP A 183 -9.02 1.66 11.21
C TRP A 183 -8.01 0.56 10.92
N LEU A 184 -6.75 0.75 11.29
CA LEU A 184 -5.68 -0.23 11.21
C LEU A 184 -5.16 -0.51 12.62
N THR A 185 -4.98 -1.78 12.95
CA THR A 185 -4.30 -2.23 14.17
C THR A 185 -2.80 -1.95 14.10
N ALA A 186 -2.21 -2.16 12.92
CA ALA A 186 -0.84 -1.80 12.60
C ALA A 186 -0.64 -1.75 11.08
N THR A 187 0.34 -0.96 10.65
CA THR A 187 0.90 -0.98 9.30
C THR A 187 2.32 -1.54 9.35
N GLY A 188 2.55 -2.69 8.74
CA GLY A 188 3.88 -3.28 8.60
C GLY A 188 4.50 -3.00 7.24
N THR A 189 5.79 -2.68 7.19
CA THR A 189 6.55 -2.58 5.93
C THR A 189 7.43 -3.80 5.71
N VAL A 190 7.37 -4.37 4.49
CA VAL A 190 8.06 -5.62 4.15
C VAL A 190 9.11 -5.40 3.05
N GLY A 191 10.11 -6.28 2.97
CA GLY A 191 11.14 -6.20 1.94
C GLY A 191 12.05 -4.98 2.16
N GLN A 192 12.16 -4.09 1.18
CA GLN A 192 12.94 -2.85 1.28
C GLN A 192 12.13 -1.60 1.63
N ALA A 193 10.80 -1.71 1.76
CA ALA A 193 9.96 -0.65 2.30
C ALA A 193 10.27 -0.45 3.79
N PHE A 194 10.04 0.77 4.28
CA PHE A 194 10.26 1.17 5.66
C PHE A 194 9.34 2.31 6.11
N GLY A 195 9.33 2.56 7.41
CA GLY A 195 8.55 3.59 8.08
C GLY A 195 7.16 3.13 8.53
N GLY A 196 6.93 1.82 8.63
CA GLY A 196 5.72 1.24 9.23
C GLY A 196 5.77 1.26 10.76
N ASP A 197 4.66 0.87 11.39
CA ASP A 197 4.57 0.62 12.84
C ASP A 197 5.45 -0.58 13.26
N PHE A 198 5.69 -1.50 12.32
CA PHE A 198 6.70 -2.55 12.44
C PHE A 198 7.36 -2.83 11.09
N GLU A 199 8.57 -3.35 11.14
CA GLU A 199 9.36 -3.71 9.98
C GLU A 199 9.50 -5.23 9.90
N ALA A 200 9.40 -5.82 8.71
CA ALA A 200 9.67 -7.23 8.50
C ALA A 200 10.62 -7.43 7.33
N VAL A 201 11.49 -8.44 7.41
CA VAL A 201 12.47 -8.71 6.34
C VAL A 201 11.77 -9.18 5.07
N THR A 202 10.73 -10.01 5.20
CA THR A 202 9.97 -10.56 4.07
C THR A 202 8.46 -10.40 4.27
N LEU A 203 7.69 -10.55 3.20
CA LEU A 203 6.23 -10.62 3.30
C LEU A 203 5.78 -11.79 4.19
N HIS A 204 6.47 -12.92 4.13
CA HIS A 204 6.17 -14.10 4.96
C HIS A 204 6.30 -13.79 6.45
N SER A 205 7.42 -13.19 6.87
CA SER A 205 7.62 -12.74 8.25
C SER A 205 6.55 -11.72 8.67
N GLY A 206 6.19 -10.79 7.77
CA GLY A 206 5.14 -9.80 8.02
C GLY A 206 3.74 -10.41 8.21
N LEU A 207 3.39 -11.44 7.43
CA LEU A 207 2.13 -12.17 7.56
C LEU A 207 2.06 -12.94 8.88
N LEU A 208 3.14 -13.63 9.26
CA LEU A 208 3.23 -14.36 10.52
C LEU A 208 3.17 -13.39 11.72
N ALA A 209 3.86 -12.24 11.64
CA ALA A 209 3.76 -11.19 12.65
C ALA A 209 2.34 -10.64 12.75
N ALA A 210 1.67 -10.39 11.62
CA ALA A 210 0.27 -9.96 11.63
C ALA A 210 -0.61 -10.97 12.40
N ARG A 211 -0.42 -12.27 12.18
CA ARG A 211 -1.20 -13.34 12.86
C ARG A 211 -0.90 -13.50 14.34
N TYR A 212 0.38 -13.50 14.72
CA TYR A 212 0.81 -13.97 16.04
C TYR A 212 1.27 -12.85 16.98
N VAL A 213 1.68 -11.71 16.44
CA VAL A 213 2.11 -10.55 17.24
C VAL A 213 0.97 -9.55 17.35
N PHE A 214 0.40 -9.15 16.22
CA PHE A 214 -0.70 -8.17 16.17
C PHE A 214 -2.07 -8.83 16.22
N ALA A 215 -2.10 -10.16 16.19
CA ALA A 215 -3.27 -11.00 16.27
C ALA A 215 -4.37 -10.60 15.26
N ALA A 216 -4.02 -10.13 14.06
CA ALA A 216 -4.95 -9.68 13.04
C ALA A 216 -6.11 -10.67 12.82
N ASP A 217 -7.33 -10.14 12.65
CA ASP A 217 -8.48 -10.92 12.17
C ASP A 217 -8.45 -10.97 10.62
N LEU A 218 -7.88 -9.95 9.99
CA LEU A 218 -7.73 -9.81 8.54
C LEU A 218 -6.44 -9.05 8.21
N VAL A 219 -5.76 -9.44 7.14
CA VAL A 219 -4.62 -8.68 6.60
C VAL A 219 -4.96 -8.09 5.24
N VAL A 220 -4.60 -6.83 5.02
CA VAL A 220 -4.63 -6.21 3.68
C VAL A 220 -3.20 -6.03 3.17
N VAL A 221 -2.85 -6.66 2.05
CA VAL A 221 -1.54 -6.48 1.40
C VAL A 221 -1.72 -5.58 0.18
N ALA A 222 -0.95 -4.51 0.11
CA ALA A 222 -0.84 -3.68 -1.08
C ALA A 222 0.55 -3.05 -1.16
N GLN A 223 1.00 -2.75 -2.37
CA GLN A 223 2.20 -1.93 -2.56
C GLN A 223 1.96 -0.49 -2.12
N GLY A 224 3.06 0.20 -1.80
CA GLY A 224 3.04 1.63 -1.58
C GLY A 224 2.68 2.49 -2.80
N PRO A 225 2.45 3.81 -2.61
CA PRO A 225 2.34 4.76 -3.72
C PRO A 225 3.59 4.75 -4.60
N GLY A 226 3.43 5.20 -5.86
CA GLY A 226 4.52 5.20 -6.84
C GLY A 226 4.50 3.99 -7.78
N ASN A 227 3.33 3.45 -8.09
CA ASN A 227 3.19 2.29 -8.97
C ASN A 227 3.80 2.56 -10.36
N VAL A 228 4.54 1.59 -10.88
CA VAL A 228 5.18 1.67 -12.21
C VAL A 228 4.47 0.72 -13.17
N GLY A 229 4.38 1.13 -14.43
CA GLY A 229 3.92 0.30 -15.54
C GLY A 229 4.58 0.74 -16.84
N THR A 230 5.17 -0.19 -17.57
CA THR A 230 5.84 0.06 -18.85
C THR A 230 4.98 -0.29 -20.06
N GLY A 231 3.81 -0.88 -19.83
CA GLY A 231 2.91 -1.39 -20.87
C GLY A 231 3.28 -2.76 -21.40
N THR A 232 4.39 -3.37 -20.95
CA THR A 232 4.68 -4.77 -21.25
C THR A 232 3.90 -5.70 -20.32
N PRO A 233 3.61 -6.96 -20.71
CA PRO A 233 2.76 -7.86 -19.92
C PRO A 233 3.20 -8.13 -18.49
N TYR A 234 4.49 -7.96 -18.17
CA TYR A 234 5.06 -8.19 -16.83
C TYR A 234 5.74 -6.94 -16.24
N GLY A 235 5.83 -5.85 -17.00
CA GLY A 235 6.57 -4.65 -16.59
C GLY A 235 5.73 -3.70 -15.76
N PHE A 236 5.10 -4.18 -14.68
CA PHE A 236 4.32 -3.34 -13.77
C PHE A 236 4.42 -3.84 -12.33
N THR A 237 4.41 -2.93 -11.36
CA THR A 237 4.68 -3.27 -9.95
C THR A 237 3.52 -4.00 -9.28
N GLY A 238 2.29 -3.83 -9.79
CA GLY A 238 1.11 -4.57 -9.32
C GLY A 238 1.19 -6.08 -9.57
N LEU A 239 2.16 -6.57 -10.34
CA LEU A 239 2.42 -8.00 -10.54
C LEU A 239 2.66 -8.73 -9.20
N ALA A 240 3.27 -8.02 -8.24
CA ALA A 240 3.56 -8.50 -6.89
C ALA A 240 2.29 -8.93 -6.12
N ALA A 241 1.09 -8.53 -6.54
CA ALA A 241 -0.15 -9.04 -5.95
C ALA A 241 -0.30 -10.57 -6.12
N GLY A 242 0.14 -11.12 -7.26
CA GLY A 242 0.14 -12.58 -7.47
C GLY A 242 1.20 -13.27 -6.61
N GLU A 243 2.38 -12.67 -6.46
CA GLU A 243 3.45 -13.16 -5.59
C GLU A 243 3.03 -13.17 -4.12
N ALA A 244 2.30 -12.13 -3.69
CA ALA A 244 1.73 -12.06 -2.35
C ALA A 244 0.73 -13.17 -2.09
N LEU A 245 -0.16 -13.49 -3.05
CA LEU A 245 -1.09 -14.62 -2.91
C LEU A 245 -0.36 -15.97 -2.84
N ASN A 246 0.75 -16.13 -3.57
CA ASN A 246 1.59 -17.32 -3.42
C ASN A 246 2.20 -17.41 -2.02
N ALA A 247 2.68 -16.30 -1.45
CA ALA A 247 3.20 -16.28 -0.07
C ALA A 247 2.11 -16.65 0.95
N VAL A 248 0.87 -16.18 0.74
CA VAL A 248 -0.27 -16.56 1.58
C VAL A 248 -0.55 -18.06 1.50
N HIS A 249 -0.56 -18.63 0.29
CA HIS A 249 -0.76 -20.07 0.07
C HIS A 249 0.35 -20.91 0.71
N VAL A 250 1.61 -20.51 0.53
CA VAL A 250 2.77 -21.17 1.15
C VAL A 250 2.63 -21.27 2.67
N LEU A 251 2.04 -20.24 3.29
CA LEU A 251 1.86 -20.20 4.74
C LEU A 251 0.51 -20.72 5.23
N GLY A 252 -0.27 -21.43 4.41
CA GLY A 252 -1.58 -21.97 4.82
C GLY A 252 -2.64 -20.91 5.17
N GLY A 253 -2.49 -19.67 4.66
CA GLY A 253 -3.49 -18.62 4.78
C GLY A 253 -4.58 -18.71 3.71
N ARG A 254 -5.66 -17.93 3.89
CA ARG A 254 -6.75 -17.82 2.91
C ARG A 254 -6.56 -16.57 2.06
N GLY A 255 -6.02 -16.73 0.84
CA GLY A 255 -5.72 -15.62 -0.07
C GLY A 255 -6.93 -15.14 -0.84
N PHE A 256 -7.19 -13.83 -0.79
CA PHE A 256 -8.23 -13.15 -1.57
C PHE A 256 -7.61 -12.07 -2.46
N GLY A 257 -7.94 -12.06 -3.76
CA GLY A 257 -7.51 -11.02 -4.69
C GLY A 257 -8.62 -10.00 -4.94
N ALA A 258 -8.31 -8.72 -4.76
CA ALA A 258 -9.18 -7.62 -5.16
C ALA A 258 -9.00 -7.29 -6.65
N LEU A 259 -10.05 -7.44 -7.45
CA LEU A 259 -10.01 -7.12 -8.87
C LEU A 259 -9.89 -5.61 -9.07
N ARG A 260 -8.96 -5.20 -9.94
CA ARG A 260 -8.95 -3.84 -10.48
C ARG A 260 -9.79 -3.81 -11.74
N ILE A 261 -10.89 -3.08 -11.67
CA ILE A 261 -11.80 -2.86 -12.80
C ILE A 261 -11.89 -1.39 -13.15
N SER A 262 -12.28 -1.08 -14.38
CA SER A 262 -12.51 0.30 -14.82
C SER A 262 -13.56 0.33 -15.92
N ALA A 263 -14.58 1.17 -15.76
CA ALA A 263 -15.53 1.53 -16.81
C ALA A 263 -15.12 2.82 -17.55
N ALA A 264 -14.24 3.62 -16.94
CA ALA A 264 -13.91 4.99 -17.37
C ALA A 264 -12.77 5.10 -18.40
N ASP A 265 -12.16 3.99 -18.83
CA ASP A 265 -11.08 4.03 -19.83
C ASP A 265 -11.66 3.82 -21.23
N ALA A 266 -11.56 4.84 -22.08
CA ALA A 266 -12.11 4.85 -23.44
C ALA A 266 -11.47 3.81 -24.38
N ARG A 267 -10.39 3.15 -23.98
CA ARG A 267 -9.71 2.12 -24.77
C ARG A 267 -10.32 0.76 -24.44
N GLU A 268 -10.89 0.06 -25.43
CA GLU A 268 -11.55 -1.25 -25.28
C GLU A 268 -10.77 -2.26 -24.42
N ARG A 269 -9.44 -2.31 -24.57
CA ARG A 269 -8.56 -3.21 -23.79
C ARG A 269 -8.48 -2.92 -22.28
N HIS A 270 -8.98 -1.77 -21.83
CA HIS A 270 -8.97 -1.33 -20.43
C HIS A 270 -10.39 -1.24 -19.85
N HIS A 271 -11.40 -1.71 -20.59
CA HIS A 271 -12.78 -1.79 -20.16
C HIS A 271 -13.05 -3.17 -19.51
N GLY A 272 -13.54 -3.17 -18.28
CA GLY A 272 -13.73 -4.38 -17.46
C GLY A 272 -12.54 -4.63 -16.53
N ILE A 273 -12.09 -5.88 -16.41
CA ILE A 273 -10.95 -6.28 -15.57
C ILE A 273 -9.64 -5.83 -16.21
N SER A 274 -8.84 -5.07 -15.46
CA SER A 274 -7.52 -4.60 -15.86
C SER A 274 -6.59 -5.74 -16.29
N HIS A 275 -5.80 -5.50 -17.34
CA HIS A 275 -4.72 -6.41 -17.75
C HIS A 275 -3.74 -6.70 -16.60
N HIS A 276 -3.53 -5.77 -15.67
CA HIS A 276 -2.72 -6.00 -14.48
C HIS A 276 -3.30 -7.14 -13.62
N SER A 277 -4.60 -7.10 -13.32
CA SER A 277 -5.28 -8.18 -12.57
C SER A 277 -5.27 -9.50 -13.36
N ARG A 278 -5.48 -9.46 -14.68
CA ARG A 278 -5.42 -10.65 -15.53
C ARG A 278 -4.04 -11.32 -15.48
N THR A 279 -2.96 -10.56 -15.56
CA THR A 279 -1.60 -11.11 -15.45
C THR A 279 -1.31 -11.57 -14.03
N ALA A 280 -1.50 -10.72 -13.02
CA ALA A 280 -1.15 -11.03 -11.63
C ALA A 280 -1.91 -12.27 -11.13
N PHE A 281 -3.24 -12.32 -11.32
CA PHE A 281 -4.04 -13.43 -10.80
C PHE A 281 -4.12 -14.62 -11.76
N GLY A 282 -4.09 -14.40 -13.07
CA GLY A 282 -4.18 -15.49 -14.05
C GLY A 282 -2.85 -16.19 -14.34
N ARG A 283 -1.71 -15.49 -14.23
CA ARG A 283 -0.39 -16.03 -14.64
C ARG A 283 0.61 -16.20 -13.51
N VAL A 284 0.55 -15.37 -12.47
CA VAL A 284 1.54 -15.39 -11.37
C VAL A 284 1.08 -16.23 -10.20
N VAL A 285 -0.23 -16.26 -9.90
CA VAL A 285 -0.77 -17.15 -8.86
C VAL A 285 -0.58 -18.60 -9.30
N LEU A 286 0.12 -19.37 -8.46
CA LEU A 286 0.37 -20.79 -8.63
C LEU A 286 -0.38 -21.63 -7.58
N GLY A 287 -0.64 -21.06 -6.41
CA GLY A 287 -1.38 -21.70 -5.32
C GLY A 287 -2.90 -21.53 -5.40
N GLU A 288 -3.55 -21.72 -4.26
CA GLU A 288 -4.98 -21.46 -4.07
C GLU A 288 -5.24 -19.97 -3.76
N ALA A 289 -6.20 -19.37 -4.47
CA ALA A 289 -6.68 -18.02 -4.18
C ALA A 289 -8.14 -17.84 -4.61
N SER A 290 -8.86 -16.96 -3.91
CA SER A 290 -10.20 -16.53 -4.29
C SER A 290 -10.19 -15.11 -4.84
N LEU A 291 -10.79 -14.85 -6.00
CA LEU A 291 -10.98 -13.49 -6.50
C LEU A 291 -12.38 -12.99 -6.15
N ILE A 292 -12.45 -11.77 -5.62
CA ILE A 292 -13.74 -11.14 -5.34
C ILE A 292 -14.24 -10.45 -6.60
N VAL A 293 -15.44 -10.83 -7.02
CA VAL A 293 -16.13 -10.29 -8.20
C VAL A 293 -17.31 -9.45 -7.69
N PRO A 294 -17.32 -8.12 -7.90
CA PRO A 294 -18.45 -7.30 -7.49
C PRO A 294 -19.66 -7.57 -8.41
N HIS A 295 -20.82 -7.81 -7.82
CA HIS A 295 -22.08 -7.89 -8.55
C HIS A 295 -22.54 -6.47 -8.91
N LEU A 296 -22.07 -5.98 -10.05
CA LEU A 296 -22.45 -4.69 -10.62
C LEU A 296 -23.66 -4.85 -11.56
N PRO A 297 -24.55 -3.84 -11.64
CA PRO A 297 -25.67 -3.88 -12.58
C PRO A 297 -25.22 -3.63 -14.03
N GLY A 298 -26.07 -4.02 -14.98
CA GLY A 298 -25.93 -3.69 -16.40
C GLY A 298 -24.86 -4.47 -17.16
N GLU A 299 -24.62 -4.07 -18.42
CA GLU A 299 -23.70 -4.75 -19.34
C GLU A 299 -22.26 -4.79 -18.82
N PHE A 300 -21.83 -3.74 -18.12
CA PHE A 300 -20.50 -3.69 -17.51
C PHE A 300 -20.32 -4.77 -16.44
N GLY A 301 -21.31 -4.98 -15.58
CA GLY A 301 -21.28 -6.04 -14.57
C GLY A 301 -21.25 -7.44 -15.19
N ALA A 302 -22.05 -7.66 -16.24
CA ALA A 302 -22.02 -8.91 -17.00
C ALA A 302 -20.65 -9.18 -17.64
N LEU A 303 -20.02 -8.15 -18.22
CA LEU A 303 -18.68 -8.23 -18.78
C LEU A 303 -17.63 -8.59 -17.72
N VAL A 304 -17.65 -7.93 -16.55
CA VAL A 304 -16.72 -8.21 -15.45
C VAL A 304 -16.89 -9.65 -14.95
N ALA A 305 -18.13 -10.12 -14.78
CA ALA A 305 -18.39 -11.49 -14.36
C ALA A 305 -17.89 -12.53 -15.38
N GLN A 306 -18.13 -12.30 -16.67
CA GLN A 306 -17.62 -13.14 -17.75
C GLN A 306 -16.08 -13.17 -17.76
N GLN A 307 -15.44 -12.00 -17.74
CA GLN A 307 -13.97 -11.90 -17.76
C GLN A 307 -13.32 -12.53 -16.51
N ALA A 308 -13.99 -12.49 -15.35
CA ALA A 308 -13.54 -13.18 -14.16
C ALA A 308 -13.61 -14.71 -14.34
N GLY A 309 -14.69 -15.21 -14.94
CA GLY A 309 -14.84 -16.62 -15.33
C GLY A 309 -13.71 -17.10 -16.23
N ASP A 310 -13.44 -16.35 -17.30
CA ASP A 310 -12.34 -16.66 -18.24
C ASP A 310 -10.97 -16.62 -17.56
N LEU A 311 -10.76 -15.66 -16.65
CA LEU A 311 -9.52 -15.54 -15.87
C LEU A 311 -9.33 -16.77 -14.99
N ALA A 312 -10.34 -17.17 -14.22
CA ALA A 312 -10.27 -18.33 -13.34
C ALA A 312 -10.07 -19.64 -14.12
N ALA A 313 -10.79 -19.82 -15.22
CA ALA A 313 -10.65 -21.01 -16.07
C ALA A 313 -9.28 -21.13 -16.74
N GLY A 314 -8.65 -20.00 -17.07
CA GLY A 314 -7.32 -19.93 -17.67
C GLY A 314 -6.17 -19.73 -16.68
N ALA A 315 -6.44 -19.73 -15.37
CA ALA A 315 -5.43 -19.44 -14.36
C ALA A 315 -4.38 -20.56 -14.27
N ARG A 316 -3.14 -20.20 -13.94
CA ARG A 316 -2.06 -21.17 -13.70
C ARG A 316 -2.24 -21.94 -12.40
N GLY A 317 -2.72 -21.26 -11.35
CA GLY A 317 -3.05 -21.82 -10.04
C GLY A 317 -4.54 -22.13 -9.88
N GLN A 318 -4.93 -22.49 -8.67
CA GLN A 318 -6.32 -22.78 -8.32
C GLN A 318 -7.04 -21.49 -7.92
N VAL A 319 -7.70 -20.87 -8.90
CA VAL A 319 -8.43 -19.62 -8.70
C VAL A 319 -9.93 -19.88 -8.64
N THR A 320 -10.55 -19.55 -7.50
CA THR A 320 -12.00 -19.57 -7.32
C THR A 320 -12.57 -18.16 -7.36
N LEU A 321 -13.87 -18.02 -7.66
CA LEU A 321 -14.56 -16.74 -7.71
C LEU A 321 -15.56 -16.64 -6.56
N ILE A 322 -15.59 -15.47 -5.91
CA ILE A 322 -16.58 -15.13 -4.90
C ILE A 322 -17.32 -13.89 -5.39
N SER A 323 -18.61 -14.05 -5.68
CA SER A 323 -19.47 -12.92 -6.03
C SER A 323 -19.94 -12.21 -4.77
N GLU A 324 -19.78 -10.89 -4.71
CA GLU A 324 -20.25 -10.06 -3.60
C GLU A 324 -21.15 -8.94 -4.12
N PRO A 325 -22.38 -8.77 -3.57
CA PRO A 325 -23.24 -7.63 -3.88
C PRO A 325 -22.54 -6.29 -3.66
N VAL A 326 -23.07 -5.19 -4.20
CA VAL A 326 -22.54 -3.84 -3.96
C VAL A 326 -23.51 -2.90 -3.24
N ASP A 327 -24.68 -3.41 -2.86
CA ASP A 327 -25.75 -2.63 -2.21
C ASP A 327 -25.24 -1.93 -0.95
N GLY A 328 -25.54 -0.63 -0.83
CA GLY A 328 -25.13 0.23 0.30
C GLY A 328 -23.65 0.62 0.31
N LEU A 329 -22.80 0.06 -0.55
CA LEU A 329 -21.36 0.36 -0.54
C LEU A 329 -21.06 1.74 -1.11
N LEU A 330 -21.85 2.24 -2.06
CA LEU A 330 -21.66 3.58 -2.61
C LEU A 330 -21.88 4.65 -1.54
N GLU A 331 -22.92 4.48 -0.72
CA GLU A 331 -23.25 5.35 0.40
C GLU A 331 -22.15 5.29 1.46
N ALA A 332 -21.67 4.09 1.79
CA ALA A 332 -20.56 3.90 2.72
C ALA A 332 -19.25 4.55 2.22
N LEU A 333 -18.96 4.45 0.92
CA LEU A 333 -17.80 5.09 0.29
C LEU A 333 -17.92 6.62 0.31
N ARG A 334 -19.11 7.17 0.08
CA ARG A 334 -19.37 8.62 0.20
C ARG A 334 -19.23 9.12 1.64
N ALA A 335 -19.55 8.30 2.62
CA ALA A 335 -19.37 8.60 4.04
C ALA A 335 -17.92 8.40 4.53
N CYS A 336 -17.01 7.93 3.66
CA CYS A 336 -15.62 7.71 4.04
C CYS A 336 -14.97 9.04 4.46
N PRO A 337 -14.36 9.11 5.67
CA PRO A 337 -13.71 10.33 6.15
C PRO A 337 -12.36 10.62 5.46
N ILE A 338 -11.99 9.81 4.46
CA ILE A 338 -10.73 9.92 3.73
C ILE A 338 -11.05 10.20 2.25
N PRO A 339 -10.41 11.21 1.63
CA PRO A 339 -10.55 11.44 0.20
C PRO A 339 -10.16 10.20 -0.61
N LEU A 340 -11.12 9.70 -1.39
CA LEU A 340 -10.92 8.56 -2.29
C LEU A 340 -10.43 9.05 -3.65
N SER A 341 -9.22 8.62 -4.03
CA SER A 341 -8.64 8.93 -5.34
C SER A 341 -7.73 7.81 -5.82
N SER A 342 -7.82 7.48 -7.11
CA SER A 342 -6.99 6.48 -7.76
C SER A 342 -6.61 6.99 -9.14
N MET A 343 -5.31 7.05 -9.44
CA MET A 343 -4.79 7.57 -10.72
C MET A 343 -5.33 8.97 -11.11
N GLY A 344 -5.58 9.84 -10.13
CA GLY A 344 -6.13 11.18 -10.36
C GLY A 344 -7.64 11.23 -10.57
N ARG A 345 -8.35 10.10 -10.48
CA ARG A 345 -9.81 10.02 -10.52
C ARG A 345 -10.37 9.80 -9.12
N GLY A 346 -11.34 10.64 -8.73
CA GLY A 346 -12.09 10.47 -7.49
C GLY A 346 -13.24 9.47 -7.62
N LEU A 347 -13.96 9.23 -6.51
CA LEU A 347 -15.08 8.28 -6.45
C LEU A 347 -16.07 8.42 -7.60
N ASP A 348 -16.58 9.64 -7.87
CA ASP A 348 -17.60 9.84 -8.88
C ASP A 348 -17.10 9.66 -10.32
N ALA A 349 -15.78 9.75 -10.54
CA ALA A 349 -15.15 9.60 -11.85
C ALA A 349 -14.79 8.14 -12.20
N ASP A 350 -14.79 7.23 -11.23
CA ASP A 350 -14.45 5.80 -11.43
C ASP A 350 -15.15 4.93 -10.36
N LYS A 351 -16.49 5.03 -10.27
CA LYS A 351 -17.29 4.46 -9.17
C LYS A 351 -17.12 2.95 -9.07
N GLU A 352 -17.08 2.26 -10.20
CA GLU A 352 -16.97 0.81 -10.31
C GLU A 352 -15.67 0.31 -9.69
N TYR A 353 -14.55 1.02 -9.88
CA TYR A 353 -13.29 0.68 -9.24
C TYR A 353 -13.43 0.68 -7.70
N PHE A 354 -13.97 1.75 -7.12
CA PHE A 354 -14.10 1.85 -5.66
C PHE A 354 -15.13 0.85 -5.10
N LEU A 355 -16.23 0.61 -5.82
CA LEU A 355 -17.21 -0.42 -5.45
C LEU A 355 -16.58 -1.82 -5.46
N ALA A 356 -15.73 -2.14 -6.43
CA ALA A 356 -15.01 -3.41 -6.48
C ALA A 356 -14.10 -3.60 -5.26
N GLN A 357 -13.35 -2.56 -4.88
CA GLN A 357 -12.47 -2.61 -3.71
C GLN A 357 -13.27 -2.74 -2.41
N ALA A 358 -14.38 -1.99 -2.26
CA ALA A 358 -15.26 -2.11 -1.10
C ALA A 358 -15.95 -3.47 -1.02
N ALA A 359 -16.40 -4.02 -2.15
CA ALA A 359 -16.97 -5.37 -2.22
C ALA A 359 -15.93 -6.41 -1.79
N ALA A 360 -14.67 -6.26 -2.22
CA ALA A 360 -13.57 -7.13 -1.78
C ALA A 360 -13.40 -7.12 -0.26
N GLY A 361 -13.35 -5.94 0.36
CA GLY A 361 -13.29 -5.83 1.82
C GLY A 361 -14.49 -6.45 2.53
N ARG A 362 -15.70 -6.20 2.00
CA ARG A 362 -16.94 -6.73 2.57
C ARG A 362 -17.02 -8.26 2.49
N ALA A 363 -16.66 -8.84 1.35
CA ALA A 363 -16.67 -10.28 1.12
C ALA A 363 -15.75 -11.00 2.11
N VAL A 364 -14.53 -10.50 2.30
CA VAL A 364 -13.58 -11.12 3.24
C VAL A 364 -14.07 -10.96 4.69
N ALA A 365 -14.66 -9.82 5.04
CA ALA A 365 -15.25 -9.61 6.37
C ALA A 365 -16.36 -10.62 6.69
N ARG A 366 -17.18 -11.05 5.71
CA ARG A 366 -18.19 -12.11 5.91
C ARG A 366 -17.58 -13.43 6.36
N THR A 367 -16.34 -13.70 5.94
CA THR A 367 -15.66 -14.94 6.28
C THR A 367 -15.15 -14.98 7.72
N LEU A 368 -15.07 -13.84 8.39
CA LEU A 368 -14.63 -13.74 9.79
C LEU A 368 -15.65 -14.38 10.74
N GLY A 369 -16.95 -14.12 10.52
CA GLY A 369 -18.03 -14.66 11.35
C GLY A 369 -18.37 -16.14 11.09
N SER A 370 -17.80 -16.75 10.04
CA SER A 370 -18.01 -18.17 9.73
C SER A 370 -17.01 -19.10 10.43
N ALA A 371 -15.96 -18.54 11.03
CA ALA A 371 -14.89 -19.31 11.69
C ALA A 371 -15.25 -19.75 13.11
N GLU A 372 -16.26 -19.15 13.76
CA GLU A 372 -16.75 -19.59 15.07
C GLU A 372 -17.73 -20.79 14.99
N ALA A 373 -18.09 -21.23 13.78
CA ALA A 373 -19.07 -22.31 13.54
C ALA A 373 -18.46 -23.60 12.97
N ARG A 374 -17.13 -23.74 12.97
CA ARG A 374 -16.39 -24.96 12.63
C ARG A 374 -15.35 -25.23 13.70
#